data_AF-A0A2N3CH35-F1
#
_entry.id   AF-A0A2N3CH35-F1
#
_cell.length_a   1.000
_cell.length_b   1.000
_cell.length_c   1.000
_cell.angle_alpha   90.00
_cell.angle_beta   90.00
_cell.angle_gamma   90.00
#
_symmetry.space_group_name_H-M   'P 1'
#
loop_
_entity.id
_entity.type
_entity.pdbx_description
1 polymer ?
#
loop_
_entity_poly.entity_id
_entity_poly.type
_entity_poly.pdbx_seq_one_letter_code
_entity_poly.pdbx_strand_id
1 'polypeptide(L)' 'MKEMGKPSRVLTYEDAIEVWLMRWDGWLQSRIAAHFDVNQGRISEVLNGMRHFGSAADAAERRDKAA' A
#
# COMPACT_ATOMS: atom_id res chain seq x y z
N MET A 1 14.85 16.81 -23.90
CA MET A 1 14.29 17.00 -22.54
C MET A 1 14.04 15.64 -21.93
N LYS A 2 14.43 15.40 -20.67
CA LYS A 2 14.02 14.18 -19.94
C LYS A 2 12.53 14.33 -19.60
N GLU A 3 11.73 13.32 -19.90
CA GLU A 3 10.38 13.20 -19.35
C GLU A 3 10.50 13.06 -17.82
N MET A 4 10.38 14.17 -17.08
CA MET A 4 10.24 14.16 -15.63
C MET A 4 8.76 14.17 -15.27
N GLY A 5 8.32 13.24 -14.41
CA GLY A 5 6.95 13.22 -13.88
C GLY A 5 5.97 12.24 -14.53
N LYS A 6 6.43 11.06 -14.98
CA LYS A 6 5.49 9.97 -15.32
C LYS A 6 4.58 9.67 -14.11
N PRO A 7 3.29 9.34 -14.32
CA PRO A 7 2.31 9.26 -13.25
C PRO A 7 2.73 8.25 -12.19
N SER A 8 2.57 8.63 -10.91
CA SER A 8 2.65 7.67 -9.81
C SER A 8 1.69 6.53 -10.09
N ARG A 9 2.15 5.29 -9.93
CA ARG A 9 1.30 4.11 -10.07
C ARG A 9 0.00 4.31 -9.27
N VAL A 10 -1.14 3.95 -9.85
CA VAL A 10 -2.40 3.92 -9.09
C VAL A 10 -2.44 2.60 -8.33
N LEU A 11 -2.42 2.67 -7.00
CA LEU A 11 -2.61 1.49 -6.15
C LEU A 11 -3.95 0.84 -6.47
N THR A 12 -3.94 -0.46 -6.71
CA THR A 12 -5.14 -1.30 -6.78
C THR A 12 -5.62 -1.69 -5.38
N TYR A 13 -6.78 -2.34 -5.29
CA TYR A 13 -7.26 -2.92 -4.02
C TYR A 13 -6.31 -4.00 -3.50
N GLU A 14 -5.78 -4.81 -4.41
CA GLU A 14 -4.79 -5.85 -4.10
C GLU A 14 -3.48 -5.25 -3.56
N ASP A 15 -3.01 -4.15 -4.15
CA ASP A 15 -1.85 -3.42 -3.64
C ASP A 15 -2.12 -2.88 -2.23
N ALA A 16 -3.35 -2.49 -1.92
CA ALA A 16 -3.71 -2.00 -0.59
C ALA A 16 -3.64 -3.11 0.48
N ILE A 17 -4.05 -4.34 0.12
CA ILE A 17 -3.87 -5.51 0.99
C ILE A 17 -2.38 -5.72 1.27
N GLU A 18 -1.55 -5.68 0.23
CA GLU A 18 -0.10 -5.84 0.39
C GLU A 18 0.53 -4.72 1.23
N VAL A 19 0.05 -3.47 1.09
CA VAL A 19 0.45 -2.35 1.94
C VAL A 19 0.20 -2.64 3.42
N TRP A 20 -0.95 -3.23 3.78
CA TRP A 20 -1.24 -3.64 5.15
C TRP A 20 -0.30 -4.75 5.64
N LEU A 21 -0.07 -5.78 4.81
CA LEU A 21 0.83 -6.88 5.13
C LEU A 21 2.27 -6.38 5.37
N MET A 22 2.83 -5.59 4.45
CA MET A 22 4.15 -4.97 4.60
C MET A 22 4.23 -4.09 5.85
N ARG A 23 3.18 -3.32 6.13
CA ARG A 23 3.15 -2.45 7.32
C ARG A 23 3.20 -3.26 8.61
N TRP A 24 2.45 -4.37 8.69
CA TRP A 24 2.46 -5.27 9.85
C TRP A 24 3.73 -6.12 9.96
N ASP A 25 4.42 -6.34 8.84
CA ASP A 25 5.78 -6.90 8.80
C ASP A 25 6.86 -5.87 9.25
N GLY A 26 6.45 -4.64 9.59
CA GLY A 26 7.32 -3.63 10.17
C GLY A 26 7.95 -2.65 9.17
N TRP A 27 7.53 -2.68 7.91
CA TRP A 27 8.06 -1.75 6.91
C TRP A 27 7.66 -0.29 7.21
N LEU A 28 8.59 0.63 6.91
CA LEU A 28 8.34 2.06 6.95
C LEU A 28 7.48 2.48 5.75
N GLN A 29 6.52 3.40 5.95
CA GLN A 29 5.67 3.89 4.84
C GLN A 29 6.47 4.44 3.67
N SER A 30 7.62 5.08 3.90
CA SER A 30 8.50 5.57 2.84
C SER A 30 9.09 4.45 1.99
N ARG A 31 9.41 3.29 2.58
CA ARG A 31 9.89 2.11 1.84
C ARG A 31 8.77 1.44 1.07
N ILE A 32 7.57 1.36 1.66
CA ILE A 32 6.37 0.87 0.98
C ILE A 32 6.03 1.78 -0.23
N ALA A 33 6.08 3.10 -0.04
CA ALA A 33 5.83 4.08 -1.09
C ALA A 33 6.82 3.93 -2.26
N ALA A 34 8.11 3.76 -1.96
CA ALA A 34 9.13 3.49 -2.96
C ALA A 34 8.91 2.14 -3.67
N HIS A 35 8.49 1.10 -2.94
CA HIS A 35 8.19 -0.22 -3.52
C HIS A 35 7.07 -0.15 -4.56
N PHE A 36 6.01 0.61 -4.28
CA PHE A 36 4.88 0.76 -5.20
C PHE A 36 5.06 1.88 -6.23
N ASP A 37 6.17 2.63 -6.21
CA ASP A 37 6.39 3.83 -7.02
C ASP A 37 5.24 4.85 -6.88
N VAL A 38 4.90 5.15 -5.62
CA VAL A 38 3.84 6.11 -5.25
C VAL A 38 4.32 7.13 -4.23
N ASN A 39 3.55 8.21 -4.11
CA ASN A 39 3.76 9.17 -3.03
C ASN A 39 3.39 8.52 -1.68
N GLN A 40 4.18 8.79 -0.62
CA GLN A 40 3.89 8.32 0.73
C GLN A 40 2.48 8.68 1.23
N GLY A 41 1.91 9.81 0.78
CA GLY A 41 0.52 10.18 1.09
C GLY A 41 -0.51 9.14 0.64
N ARG A 42 -0.22 8.36 -0.43
CA ARG A 42 -1.07 7.25 -0.89
C ARG A 42 -0.96 5.99 -0.04
N ILE A 43 0.13 5.85 0.72
CA ILE A 43 0.36 4.75 1.68
C ILE A 43 -0.26 5.06 3.05
N SER A 44 -0.18 6.32 3.51
CA SER A 44 -1.29 6.90 4.30
C SER A 44 -2.56 6.87 3.43
N GLU A 45 -3.71 7.49 3.66
CA GLU A 45 -4.94 7.13 2.90
C GLU A 45 -5.35 5.63 3.01
N VAL A 46 -4.64 4.66 2.40
CA VAL A 46 -4.83 3.20 2.55
C VAL A 46 -4.74 2.78 4.02
N LEU A 47 -3.63 3.09 4.70
CA LEU A 47 -3.46 2.74 6.13
C LEU A 47 -4.42 3.47 7.06
N ASN A 48 -5.12 4.48 6.55
CA ASN A 48 -6.11 5.27 7.28
C ASN A 48 -7.54 4.82 6.96
N GLY A 49 -7.71 3.86 6.05
CA GLY A 49 -9.01 3.41 5.54
C GLY A 49 -9.73 4.42 4.62
N MET A 50 -9.09 5.53 4.23
CA MET A 50 -9.66 6.54 3.31
C MET A 50 -9.66 6.07 1.85
N ARG A 51 -8.75 5.16 1.51
CA ARG A 51 -8.62 4.55 0.17
C ARG A 51 -8.64 3.04 0.32
N HIS A 52 -9.30 2.35 -0.62
CA HIS A 52 -9.42 0.88 -0.62
C HIS A 52 -9.95 0.35 0.71
N PHE A 53 -11.08 0.91 1.15
CA PHE A 53 -11.78 0.50 2.37
C PHE A 53 -12.06 -1.01 2.35
N GLY A 54 -11.83 -1.69 3.48
CA GLY A 54 -11.94 -3.15 3.60
C GLY A 54 -10.61 -3.89 3.43
N SER A 55 -9.62 -3.32 2.74
CA SER A 55 -8.33 -3.98 2.49
C SER A 55 -7.58 -4.43 3.75
N ALA A 56 -7.78 -3.73 4.88
CA ALA A 56 -7.22 -4.12 6.17
C ALA A 56 -7.80 -5.46 6.68
N ALA A 57 -9.11 -5.66 6.53
CA ALA A 57 -9.78 -6.88 6.99
C ALA A 57 -9.33 -8.08 6.14
N ASP A 58 -9.29 -7.90 4.82
CA ASP A 58 -8.83 -8.95 3.90
C ASP A 58 -7.35 -9.28 4.10
N ALA A 59 -6.52 -8.28 4.40
CA ALA A 59 -5.11 -8.51 4.76
C ALA A 59 -5.00 -9.34 6.05
N ALA A 60 -5.83 -9.07 7.06
CA ALA A 60 -5.84 -9.86 8.29
C ALA A 60 -6.25 -11.30 8.01
N GLU A 61 -7.33 -11.51 7.25
CA GLU A 61 -7.81 -12.84 6.87
C GLU A 61 -6.73 -13.65 6.11
N ARG A 62 -6.00 -13.01 5.20
CA ARG A 62 -4.89 -13.67 4.48
C ARG A 62 -3.74 -14.04 5.38
N ARG A 63 -3.37 -13.17 6.32
CA ARG A 63 -2.31 -13.44 7.29
C ARG A 63 -2.67 -14.62 8.18
N ASP A 64 -3.92 -14.70 8.64
CA ASP A 64 -4.41 -15.78 9.48
C ASP A 64 -4.42 -17.12 8.74
N LYS A 65 -4.77 -17.13 7.45
CA LYS A 65 -4.72 -18.33 6.59
C LYS A 65 -3.30 -18.82 6.29
N ALA A 66 -2.30 -17.97 6.44
CA ALA A 66 -0.89 -18.29 6.17
C ALA A 66 -0.11 -18.71 7.43
N ALA A 67 -0.71 -18.60 8.61
CA ALA A 67 -0.15 -19.03 9.90
C ALA A 67 -0.46 -20.50 10.19
#